data_AF-A0A2S8AF60-F1
#
_entry.id   AF-A0A2S8AF60-F1
#
_cell.length_a   1.000
_cell.length_b   1.000
_cell.length_c   1.000
_cell.angle_alpha   90.00
_cell.angle_beta   90.00
_cell.angle_gamma   90.00
#
_symmetry.space_group_name_H-M   'P 1'
#
loop_
_entity.id
_entity.type
_entity.pdbx_description
1 polymer ?
#
loop_
_entity_poly.entity_id
_entity_poly.type
_entity_poly.pdbx_seq_one_letter_code
_entity_poly.pdbx_strand_id
1 'polypeptide(L)'
;MYLGRIADFTERERLMTQTLSGDKWTIITHNGKWKQVTDKDMVNKANELKGYISYVYKLECGFIHLSDFHNYETKNPFIKLDFSEQFDIILYLHQYHNYPRDRLLTVESIAPFIPNVFEKISTNLACYFDAILNDEMICTKNHNLNQNEFKVVVF
;
A
#
# COMPACT_ATOMS: atom_id res chain seq x y z
N MET A 1 -7.96 1.37 3.10
CA MET A 1 -8.11 0.95 1.67
C MET A 1 -9.47 0.33 1.35
N TYR A 2 -9.87 -0.76 2.02
CA TYR A 2 -11.07 -1.53 1.64
C TYR A 2 -12.36 -0.70 1.67
N LEU A 3 -12.62 0.02 2.77
CA LEU A 3 -13.82 0.85 2.96
C LEU A 3 -13.99 1.90 1.85
N GLY A 4 -12.92 2.61 1.48
CA GLY A 4 -12.95 3.61 0.41
C GLY A 4 -13.16 3.05 -1.00
N ARG A 5 -13.33 1.72 -1.15
CA ARG A 5 -13.69 1.04 -2.40
C ARG A 5 -15.12 0.50 -2.42
N ILE A 6 -15.83 0.63 -1.31
CA ILE A 6 -17.25 0.31 -1.24
C ILE A 6 -18.01 1.56 -1.67
N ALA A 7 -18.69 1.47 -2.81
CA ALA A 7 -19.47 2.56 -3.39
C ALA A 7 -20.80 2.79 -2.64
N ASP A 8 -21.30 1.77 -1.94
CA ASP A 8 -22.46 1.89 -1.08
C ASP A 8 -22.03 2.45 0.28
N PHE A 9 -22.37 3.72 0.54
CA PHE A 9 -22.04 4.39 1.81
C PHE A 9 -22.74 3.75 3.02
N THR A 10 -23.93 3.18 2.83
CA THR A 10 -24.63 2.47 3.91
C THR A 10 -23.85 1.23 4.32
N GLU A 11 -23.35 0.48 3.34
CA GLU A 11 -22.51 -0.69 3.60
C GLU A 11 -21.16 -0.29 4.22
N ARG A 12 -20.58 0.84 3.77
CA ARG A 12 -19.35 1.39 4.36
C ARG A 12 -19.57 1.75 5.84
N GLU A 13 -20.64 2.46 6.17
CA GLU A 13 -21.00 2.83 7.54
C GLU A 13 -21.25 1.60 8.41
N ARG A 14 -21.92 0.58 7.87
CA ARG A 14 -22.14 -0.68 8.57
C ARG A 14 -20.83 -1.37 8.94
N LEU A 15 -19.87 -1.42 8.01
CA LEU A 15 -18.54 -1.99 8.30
C LEU A 15 -17.72 -1.13 9.26
N MET A 16 -17.80 0.21 9.15
CA MET A 16 -17.17 1.12 10.12
C MET A 16 -17.71 0.88 11.53
N THR A 17 -19.03 0.72 11.66
CA THR A 17 -19.67 0.38 12.93
C THR A 17 -19.16 -0.96 13.47
N GLN A 18 -19.03 -1.99 12.61
CA GLN A 18 -18.45 -3.27 13.03
C GLN A 18 -17.02 -3.11 13.57
N THR A 19 -16.18 -2.26 12.95
CA THR A 19 -14.84 -1.95 13.50
C THR A 19 -14.94 -1.33 14.89
N LEU A 20 -15.80 -0.34 15.08
CA LEU A 20 -15.93 0.38 16.35
C LEU A 20 -16.52 -0.49 17.47
N SER A 21 -17.35 -1.48 17.11
CA SER A 21 -17.94 -2.43 18.05
C SER A 21 -17.06 -3.65 18.34
N GLY A 22 -15.93 -3.81 17.64
CA GLY A 22 -15.07 -5.00 17.75
C GLY A 22 -15.60 -6.23 17.03
N ASP A 23 -16.61 -6.07 16.17
CA ASP A 23 -17.20 -7.13 15.38
C ASP A 23 -16.36 -7.44 14.13
N LYS A 24 -16.46 -8.68 13.66
CA LYS A 24 -15.88 -9.08 12.38
C LYS A 24 -16.68 -8.49 11.23
N TRP A 25 -15.97 -7.95 10.25
CA TRP A 25 -16.59 -7.50 9.01
C TRP A 25 -17.28 -8.65 8.28
N THR A 26 -18.51 -8.42 7.83
CA THR A 26 -19.28 -9.37 7.04
C THR A 26 -19.77 -8.71 5.78
N ILE A 27 -19.91 -9.42 4.67
CA ILE A 27 -20.51 -8.91 3.42
C ILE A 27 -21.54 -9.92 2.89
N ILE A 28 -22.52 -9.44 2.13
CA ILE A 28 -23.47 -10.30 1.41
C ILE A 28 -22.80 -10.77 0.11
N THR A 29 -22.71 -12.08 -0.08
CA THR A 29 -22.19 -12.69 -1.31
C THR A 29 -23.23 -12.68 -2.42
N HIS A 30 -22.81 -12.94 -3.66
CA HIS A 30 -23.70 -12.98 -4.85
C HIS A 30 -24.90 -13.92 -4.72
N ASN A 31 -24.83 -14.91 -3.82
CA ASN A 31 -25.91 -15.86 -3.52
C ASN A 31 -26.75 -15.46 -2.28
N GLY A 32 -26.64 -14.21 -1.81
CA GLY A 32 -27.43 -13.66 -0.71
C GLY A 32 -27.03 -14.11 0.69
N LYS A 33 -25.90 -14.81 0.85
CA LYS A 33 -25.42 -15.28 2.17
C LYS A 33 -24.43 -14.30 2.78
N TRP A 34 -24.42 -14.23 4.11
CA TRP A 34 -23.39 -13.51 4.85
C TRP A 34 -22.08 -14.30 4.86
N LYS A 35 -20.98 -13.62 4.53
CA LYS A 35 -19.61 -14.14 4.61
C LYS A 35 -18.75 -13.16 5.41
N GLN A 36 -17.91 -13.67 6.30
CA GLN A 36 -16.88 -12.84 6.95
C GLN A 36 -15.84 -12.37 5.92
N VAL A 37 -15.47 -11.09 5.97
CA VAL A 37 -14.38 -10.54 5.18
C VAL A 37 -13.07 -11.08 5.76
N THR A 38 -12.29 -11.73 4.92
CA THR A 38 -10.97 -12.26 5.26
C THR A 38 -9.86 -11.31 4.83
N ASP A 39 -8.65 -11.48 5.36
CA ASP A 39 -7.47 -10.75 4.90
C ASP A 39 -7.31 -10.90 3.38
N LYS A 40 -7.50 -12.13 2.86
CA LYS A 40 -7.47 -12.38 1.41
C LYS A 40 -8.50 -11.56 0.64
N ASP A 41 -9.70 -11.35 1.17
CA ASP A 41 -10.71 -10.49 0.54
C ASP A 41 -10.26 -9.01 0.53
N MET A 42 -9.63 -8.54 1.62
CA MET A 42 -9.07 -7.20 1.68
C MET A 42 -7.94 -7.01 0.67
N VAL A 43 -7.07 -8.00 0.52
CA VAL A 43 -5.95 -8.03 -0.42
C VAL A 43 -6.42 -8.05 -1.86
N ASN A 44 -7.38 -8.91 -2.18
CA ASN A 44 -7.96 -8.96 -3.52
C ASN A 44 -8.55 -7.60 -3.91
N LYS A 45 -9.26 -6.96 -2.97
CA LYS A 45 -9.84 -5.62 -3.18
C LYS A 45 -8.76 -4.54 -3.29
N ALA A 46 -7.69 -4.63 -2.51
CA ALA A 46 -6.54 -3.73 -2.59
C ALA A 46 -5.79 -3.89 -3.93
N ASN A 47 -5.68 -5.11 -4.46
CA ASN A 47 -5.05 -5.38 -5.76
C ASN A 47 -5.88 -4.88 -6.95
N GLU A 48 -7.17 -4.58 -6.78
CA GLU A 48 -7.92 -3.80 -7.78
C GLU A 48 -7.36 -2.37 -7.91
N LEU A 49 -6.63 -1.87 -6.90
CA LEU A 49 -5.90 -0.60 -6.96
C LEU A 49 -4.49 -0.84 -7.50
N LYS A 50 -4.18 -0.23 -8.64
CA LYS A 50 -2.79 -0.13 -9.12
C LYS A 50 -2.07 1.04 -8.41
N GLY A 51 -0.75 0.98 -8.37
CA GLY A 51 0.08 2.05 -7.80
C GLY A 51 0.37 1.88 -6.31
N TYR A 52 0.49 3.00 -5.58
CA TYR A 52 0.96 3.06 -4.20
C TYR A 52 0.31 2.03 -3.25
N ILE A 53 -1.01 1.83 -3.35
CA ILE A 53 -1.74 0.90 -2.49
C ILE A 53 -1.27 -0.55 -2.62
N SER A 54 -1.01 -1.00 -3.86
CA SER A 54 -0.49 -2.33 -4.11
C SER A 54 0.93 -2.48 -3.54
N TYR A 55 1.75 -1.43 -3.63
CA TYR A 55 3.08 -1.42 -3.04
C TYR A 55 3.06 -1.47 -1.52
N VAL A 56 2.19 -0.73 -0.83
CA VAL A 56 2.09 -0.79 0.64
C VAL A 56 1.84 -2.21 1.12
N TYR A 57 0.91 -2.92 0.48
CA TYR A 57 0.60 -4.29 0.85
C TYR A 57 1.79 -5.24 0.61
N LYS A 58 2.42 -5.16 -0.57
CA LYS A 58 3.61 -5.96 -0.91
C LYS A 58 4.78 -5.69 0.05
N LEU A 59 5.00 -4.41 0.37
CA LEU A 59 6.03 -3.97 1.31
C LEU A 59 5.76 -4.55 2.71
N GLU A 60 4.53 -4.42 3.23
CA GLU A 60 4.16 -4.96 4.54
C GLU A 60 4.46 -6.46 4.64
N CYS A 61 4.11 -7.25 3.62
CA CYS A 61 4.45 -8.67 3.57
C CYS A 61 5.97 -8.89 3.63
N GLY A 62 6.75 -8.13 2.86
CA GLY A 62 8.22 -8.20 2.89
C GLY A 62 8.81 -7.80 4.24
N PHE A 63 8.23 -6.81 4.94
CA PHE A 63 8.70 -6.35 6.25
C PHE A 63 8.64 -7.43 7.34
N ILE A 64 7.71 -8.39 7.25
CA ILE A 64 7.67 -9.54 8.17
C ILE A 64 8.98 -10.35 8.06
N HIS A 65 9.55 -10.50 6.87
CA HIS A 65 10.83 -11.18 6.71
C HIS A 65 12.01 -10.40 7.32
N LEU A 66 11.86 -9.09 7.48
CA LEU A 66 12.87 -8.19 8.02
C LEU A 66 12.77 -8.00 9.54
N SER A 67 11.68 -8.46 10.18
CA SER A 67 11.46 -8.25 11.63
C SER A 67 12.53 -8.90 12.50
N ASP A 68 13.11 -10.02 12.04
CA ASP A 68 14.18 -10.73 12.75
C ASP A 68 15.56 -10.04 12.62
N PHE A 69 15.62 -8.90 11.94
CA PHE A 69 16.86 -8.26 11.53
C PHE A 69 17.27 -7.11 12.43
N HIS A 70 17.61 -7.45 13.67
CA HIS A 70 18.08 -6.47 14.66
C HIS A 70 19.54 -6.05 14.45
N ASN A 71 20.33 -6.81 13.68
CA ASN A 71 21.75 -6.55 13.43
C ASN A 71 22.03 -6.26 11.95
N TYR A 72 21.34 -5.25 11.41
CA TYR A 72 21.50 -4.81 10.01
C TYR A 72 22.87 -4.20 9.71
N GLU A 73 23.64 -3.83 10.73
CA GLU A 73 25.01 -3.31 10.57
C GLU A 73 26.00 -4.36 10.05
N THR A 74 25.72 -5.65 10.26
CA THR A 74 26.66 -6.73 9.89
C THR A 74 26.21 -7.59 8.72
N LYS A 75 24.91 -7.56 8.38
CA LYS A 75 24.36 -8.37 7.30
C LYS A 75 23.24 -7.60 6.61
N ASN A 76 23.17 -7.69 5.29
CA ASN A 76 22.11 -7.04 4.54
C ASN A 76 20.76 -7.75 4.78
N PRO A 77 19.74 -7.08 5.34
CA PRO A 77 18.43 -7.67 5.62
C PRO A 77 17.68 -8.11 4.36
N PHE A 78 17.90 -7.40 3.25
CA PHE A 78 17.17 -7.63 2.00
C PHE A 78 17.54 -8.95 1.31
N ILE A 79 18.61 -9.63 1.73
CA ILE A 79 19.00 -10.96 1.21
C ILE A 79 17.96 -12.03 1.53
N LYS A 80 17.14 -11.84 2.58
CA LYS A 80 16.08 -12.79 2.94
C LYS A 80 14.85 -12.71 2.01
N LEU A 81 14.71 -11.61 1.28
CA LEU A 81 13.61 -11.41 0.35
C LEU A 81 13.88 -12.15 -0.95
N ASP A 82 12.83 -12.68 -1.56
CA ASP A 82 12.94 -13.25 -2.89
C ASP A 82 13.18 -12.17 -3.96
N PHE A 83 13.49 -12.59 -5.19
CA PHE A 83 13.77 -11.66 -6.28
C PHE A 83 12.57 -10.74 -6.59
N SER A 84 11.35 -11.24 -6.50
CA SER A 84 10.13 -10.47 -6.78
C SER A 84 9.92 -9.38 -5.73
N GLU A 85 10.11 -9.72 -4.45
CA GLU A 85 10.00 -8.78 -3.34
C GLU A 85 11.05 -7.67 -3.42
N GLN A 86 12.32 -8.03 -3.68
CA GLN A 86 13.38 -7.06 -3.89
C GLN A 86 13.10 -6.14 -5.08
N PHE A 87 12.62 -6.73 -6.19
CA PHE A 87 12.25 -5.98 -7.38
C PHE A 87 11.10 -5.00 -7.12
N ASP A 88 10.06 -5.43 -6.40
CA ASP A 88 8.93 -4.57 -6.04
C ASP A 88 9.36 -3.38 -5.17
N ILE A 89 10.29 -3.59 -4.22
CA ILE A 89 10.86 -2.52 -3.40
C ILE A 89 11.65 -1.53 -4.27
N ILE A 90 12.55 -2.02 -5.11
CA ILE A 90 13.38 -1.18 -6.00
C ILE A 90 12.47 -0.38 -6.95
N LEU A 91 11.45 -1.02 -7.52
CA LEU A 91 10.51 -0.38 -8.42
C LEU A 91 9.73 0.74 -7.72
N TYR A 92 9.25 0.50 -6.49
CA TYR A 92 8.59 1.52 -5.68
C TYR A 92 9.52 2.71 -5.40
N LEU A 93 10.71 2.44 -4.87
CA LEU A 93 11.69 3.48 -4.55
C LEU A 93 12.11 4.26 -5.78
N HIS A 94 12.23 3.59 -6.93
CA HIS A 94 12.54 4.24 -8.20
C HIS A 94 11.40 5.14 -8.66
N GLN A 95 10.16 4.63 -8.68
CA GLN A 95 8.99 5.33 -9.19
C GLN A 95 8.64 6.58 -8.37
N TYR A 96 8.77 6.52 -7.04
CA TYR A 96 8.29 7.59 -6.16
C TYR A 96 9.41 8.42 -5.54
N HIS A 97 10.64 7.91 -5.53
CA HIS A 97 11.75 8.53 -4.81
C HIS A 97 13.05 8.59 -5.62
N ASN A 98 13.01 8.30 -6.93
CA ASN A 98 14.15 8.37 -7.85
C ASN A 98 15.36 7.49 -7.43
N TYR A 99 15.11 6.39 -6.74
CA TYR A 99 16.14 5.42 -6.39
C TYR A 99 16.74 4.76 -7.66
N PRO A 100 18.07 4.60 -7.79
CA PRO A 100 18.67 3.95 -8.96
C PRO A 100 18.32 2.46 -9.05
N ARG A 101 17.82 2.00 -10.21
CA ARG A 101 17.33 0.61 -10.38
C ARG A 101 18.43 -0.44 -10.30
N ASP A 102 19.66 -0.06 -10.59
CA ASP A 102 20.86 -0.90 -10.59
C ASP A 102 21.56 -0.92 -9.22
N ARG A 103 21.09 -0.14 -8.24
CA ARG A 103 21.69 -0.08 -6.91
C ARG A 103 21.19 -1.23 -6.03
N LEU A 104 22.15 -1.95 -5.44
CA LEU A 104 21.88 -2.99 -4.44
C LEU A 104 21.04 -2.44 -3.29
N LEU A 105 19.99 -3.18 -2.92
CA LEU A 105 19.13 -2.84 -1.81
C LEU A 105 19.85 -3.18 -0.48
N THR A 106 20.23 -2.16 0.29
CA THR A 106 20.84 -2.26 1.61
C THR A 106 20.24 -1.20 2.53
N VAL A 107 20.43 -1.30 3.85
CA VAL A 107 19.92 -0.26 4.77
C VAL A 107 20.55 1.09 4.47
N GLU A 108 21.85 1.12 4.19
CA GLU A 108 22.60 2.33 3.85
C GLU A 108 22.11 2.94 2.54
N SER A 109 21.78 2.10 1.55
CA SER A 109 21.34 2.60 0.25
C SER A 109 19.95 3.22 0.30
N ILE A 110 19.07 2.74 1.20
CA ILE A 110 17.70 3.26 1.35
C ILE A 110 17.56 4.34 2.42
N ALA A 111 18.45 4.40 3.42
CA ALA A 111 18.33 5.31 4.56
C ALA A 111 18.06 6.78 4.15
N PRO A 112 18.72 7.34 3.11
CA PRO A 112 18.43 8.71 2.66
C PRO A 112 17.00 8.93 2.13
N PHE A 113 16.33 7.87 1.67
CA PHE A 113 14.99 7.91 1.09
C PHE A 113 13.90 7.71 2.14
N ILE A 114 14.23 7.12 3.29
CA ILE A 114 13.28 6.77 4.35
C ILE A 114 12.38 7.95 4.75
N PRO A 115 12.90 9.17 5.00
CA PRO A 115 12.03 10.31 5.34
C PRO A 115 10.99 10.61 4.25
N ASN A 116 11.39 10.59 2.99
CA ASN A 116 10.49 10.85 1.86
C ASN A 116 9.46 9.73 1.66
N VAL A 117 9.85 8.49 1.94
CA VAL A 117 8.95 7.33 1.95
C VAL A 117 7.88 7.52 3.01
N PHE A 118 8.25 7.85 4.25
CA PHE A 118 7.30 8.12 5.33
C PHE A 118 6.39 9.30 5.02
N GLU A 119 6.93 10.39 4.48
CA GLU A 119 6.13 11.56 4.09
C GLU A 119 5.08 11.21 3.01
N LYS A 120 5.49 10.43 2.00
CA LYS A 120 4.59 9.95 0.96
C LYS A 120 3.49 9.06 1.53
N ILE A 121 3.83 8.18 2.48
CA ILE A 121 2.87 7.31 3.15
C ILE A 121 1.85 8.15 3.93
N SER A 122 2.32 9.06 4.78
CA SER A 122 1.50 9.93 5.60
C SER A 122 0.55 10.79 4.76
N THR A 123 1.06 11.42 3.69
CA THR A 123 0.25 12.27 2.79
C THR A 123 -0.82 11.45 2.08
N ASN A 124 -0.49 10.25 1.59
CA ASN A 124 -1.47 9.37 0.95
C ASN A 124 -2.55 8.92 1.94
N LEU A 125 -2.17 8.57 3.18
CA LEU A 125 -3.14 8.20 4.22
C LEU A 125 -4.08 9.35 4.56
N ALA A 126 -3.56 10.58 4.73
CA ALA A 126 -4.38 11.76 4.96
C ALA A 126 -5.41 11.97 3.84
N CYS A 127 -4.98 11.86 2.58
CA CYS A 127 -5.88 11.95 1.42
C CYS A 127 -6.97 10.86 1.44
N TYR A 128 -6.64 9.64 1.86
CA TYR A 128 -7.63 8.55 1.92
C TYR A 128 -8.63 8.74 3.05
N PHE A 129 -8.19 9.24 4.20
CA PHE A 129 -9.10 9.57 5.30
C PHE A 129 -10.03 10.70 4.92
N ASP A 130 -9.53 11.75 4.28
CA ASP A 130 -10.35 12.85 3.79
C ASP A 130 -11.44 12.36 2.83
N ALA A 131 -11.08 11.49 1.87
CA ALA A 131 -12.06 10.88 0.98
C ALA A 131 -13.10 10.02 1.72
N ILE A 132 -12.70 9.24 2.73
CA ILE A 132 -13.63 8.41 3.50
C ILE A 132 -14.59 9.28 4.33
N LEU A 133 -14.08 10.35 4.96
CA LEU A 133 -14.85 11.24 5.83
C LEU A 133 -15.85 12.11 5.08
N ASN A 134 -15.60 12.39 3.80
CA ASN A 134 -16.47 13.20 2.94
C ASN A 134 -17.35 12.35 2.01
N ASP A 135 -17.51 11.05 2.29
CA ASP A 135 -18.27 10.12 1.43
C ASP A 135 -17.82 10.15 -0.04
N GLU A 136 -16.51 10.29 -0.25
CA GLU A 136 -15.91 10.18 -1.56
C GLU A 136 -15.36 8.76 -1.78
N MET A 137 -15.14 8.44 -3.04
CA MET A 137 -14.35 7.26 -3.41
C MET A 137 -12.88 7.65 -3.40
N ILE A 138 -12.00 6.76 -2.92
CA ILE A 138 -10.56 6.99 -3.04
C ILE A 138 -10.19 7.02 -4.53
N CYS A 139 -9.97 8.21 -5.08
CA CYS A 139 -9.40 8.36 -6.41
C CYS A 139 -7.93 7.94 -6.36
N THR A 140 -7.52 7.06 -7.28
CA THR A 140 -6.10 6.83 -7.58
C THR A 140 -5.56 8.04 -8.34
N LYS A 141 -5.56 9.24 -7.74
CA LYS A 141 -4.77 10.33 -8.27
C LYS A 141 -3.33 9.87 -8.10
N ASN A 142 -2.66 9.58 -9.21
CA ASN A 142 -1.21 9.60 -9.27
C ASN A 142 -0.79 11.01 -8.86
N HIS A 143 -0.67 11.26 -7.56
CA HIS A 143 -0.01 12.46 -7.06
C HIS A 143 1.48 12.28 -7.36
N ASN A 144 1.81 12.48 -8.63
CA ASN A 144 3.04 13.10 -9.08
C ASN A 144 2.99 14.52 -8.53
N LEU A 145 3.34 14.69 -7.26
CA LEU A 145 3.86 15.97 -6.78
C LEU A 145 5.30 16.05 -7.30
N ASN A 146 5.40 16.21 -8.61
CA ASN A 146 6.47 16.86 -9.33
C ASN A 146 5.79 17.43 -10.57
N GLN A 147 5.31 18.67 -10.43
CA GLN A 147 5.16 19.54 -11.58
C GLN A 147 6.56 19.72 -12.18
N ASN A 148 6.91 18.82 -13.10
CA ASN A 148 7.91 18.94 -14.18
C ASN A 148 8.39 17.53 -14.53
N GLU A 149 7.73 16.87 -15.47
CA GLU A 149 8.32 16.61 -16.79
C GLU A 149 7.37 15.73 -17.62
N PHE A 150 7.03 16.28 -18.78
CA PHE A 150 6.53 15.58 -19.95
C PHE A 150 7.42 14.36 -20.27
N LYS A 151 6.83 13.21 -20.57
CA LYS A 151 6.64 12.70 -21.95
C LYS A 151 6.14 11.26 -21.93
N VAL A 152 5.09 11.08 -22.74
CA VAL A 152 4.72 9.83 -23.40
C VAL A 152 5.97 9.10 -23.91
N VAL A 153 6.14 7.84 -23.53
CA VAL A 153 6.73 6.83 -24.42
C VAL A 153 5.93 5.54 -24.25
N VAL A 154 5.07 5.33 -25.24
CA VAL A 154 4.57 4.03 -25.66
C VAL A 154 5.76 3.24 -26.20
N PHE A 155 6.01 2.05 -25.67
CA PHE A 155 6.40 0.84 -26.42
C PHE A 155 5.94 -0.38 -25.63
#